data_AF-A0A3C1NNH4-F1
#
_entry.id   AF-A0A3C1NNH4-F1
#
_cell.length_a   1.000
_cell.length_b   1.000
_cell.length_c   1.000
_cell.angle_alpha   90.00
_cell.angle_beta   90.00
_cell.angle_gamma   90.00
#
_symmetry.space_group_name_H-M   'P 1'
#
loop_
_entity.id
_entity.type
_entity.pdbx_description
1 polymer ?
#
loop_
_entity_poly.entity_id
_entity_poly.type
_entity_poly.pdbx_seq_one_letter_code
_entity_poly.pdbx_strand_id
1 'polypeptide(L)'
;HEETRATFSHAASQTPTVIVNDMEEAKQLAGYIKNDENPESFYEKFAGRFSEGFNVRKHLQRIGVVNQTTMLASDTQAIADFLKQVMTEKYQLTGEQVSERFADTRDTLCYATNDNQSAVYGLLEQEADLAIVVGGYKSSNTSHLVELCEVKLPTYYIDSAARILSANDIHHFDFHHQQEKITHQYLPAHRPVRILMTSGASCPDAMVDEVIQKLVSVIGIEAEAEAEVSFPA
;
A
#
# COMPACT_ATOMS: atom_id res chain seq x y z
N HIS A 1 3.86 4.29 -10.66
CA HIS A 1 3.34 2.92 -10.85
C HIS A 1 2.50 2.84 -12.14
N GLU A 2 2.26 1.66 -12.72
CA GLU A 2 1.48 1.51 -13.97
C GLU A 2 0.03 2.00 -13.80
N GLU A 3 -0.57 1.68 -12.66
CA GLU A 3 -1.88 2.19 -12.27
C GLU A 3 -1.92 3.73 -12.17
N THR A 4 -0.94 4.37 -11.51
CA THR A 4 -0.84 5.84 -11.46
C THR A 4 -0.80 6.43 -12.87
N ARG A 5 -0.09 5.80 -13.80
CA ARG A 5 0.01 6.25 -15.20
C ARG A 5 -1.34 6.14 -15.91
N ALA A 6 -2.07 5.05 -15.69
CA ALA A 6 -3.40 4.86 -16.27
C ALA A 6 -4.40 5.88 -15.72
N THR A 7 -4.47 6.04 -14.38
CA THR A 7 -5.33 7.03 -13.72
C THR A 7 -4.98 8.45 -14.16
N PHE A 8 -3.69 8.78 -14.20
CA PHE A 8 -3.22 10.08 -14.69
C PHE A 8 -3.61 10.31 -16.14
N SER A 9 -3.43 9.33 -17.03
CA SER A 9 -3.81 9.46 -18.44
C SER A 9 -5.30 9.71 -18.61
N HIS A 10 -6.15 9.09 -17.80
CA HIS A 10 -7.59 9.30 -17.83
C HIS A 10 -7.96 10.67 -17.26
N ALA A 11 -7.47 11.01 -16.06
CA ALA A 11 -7.76 12.27 -15.38
C ALA A 11 -7.25 13.48 -16.17
N ALA A 12 -6.02 13.42 -16.70
CA ALA A 12 -5.40 14.49 -17.48
C ALA A 12 -6.18 14.84 -18.75
N SER A 13 -7.00 13.93 -19.28
CA SER A 13 -7.85 14.20 -20.45
C SER A 13 -9.06 15.07 -20.13
N GLN A 14 -9.49 15.14 -18.86
CA GLN A 14 -10.70 15.85 -18.44
C GLN A 14 -10.45 16.95 -17.42
N THR A 15 -9.38 16.84 -16.62
CA THR A 15 -9.10 17.74 -15.50
C THR A 15 -7.60 17.99 -15.38
N PRO A 16 -7.18 19.24 -15.13
CA PRO A 16 -5.78 19.53 -14.85
C PRO A 16 -5.27 18.74 -13.64
N THR A 17 -4.23 17.94 -13.85
CA THR A 17 -3.78 16.94 -12.86
C THR A 17 -2.28 17.10 -12.60
N VAL A 18 -1.85 16.88 -11.36
CA VAL A 18 -0.44 16.77 -10.96
C VAL A 18 -0.24 15.55 -10.06
N ILE A 19 0.87 14.84 -10.20
CA ILE A 19 1.24 13.67 -9.39
C ILE A 19 2.18 14.11 -8.26
N VAL A 20 1.89 13.62 -7.06
CA VAL A 20 2.68 13.80 -5.84
C VAL A 20 2.97 12.40 -5.27
N ASN A 21 4.23 12.09 -4.98
CA ASN A 21 4.62 10.73 -4.57
C ASN A 21 4.54 10.52 -3.06
N ASP A 22 4.82 11.56 -2.28
CA ASP A 22 4.94 11.48 -0.83
C ASP A 22 4.58 12.80 -0.14
N MET A 23 4.68 12.82 1.19
CA MET A 23 4.41 13.97 2.02
C MET A 23 5.38 15.13 1.79
N GLU A 24 6.65 14.86 1.46
CA GLU A 24 7.63 15.93 1.21
C GLU A 24 7.30 16.68 -0.09
N GLU A 25 6.92 15.97 -1.14
CA GLU A 25 6.42 16.57 -2.37
C GLU A 25 5.08 17.29 -2.16
N ALA A 26 4.20 16.78 -1.28
CA ALA A 26 2.97 17.47 -0.92
C ALA A 26 3.26 18.83 -0.23
N LYS A 27 4.26 18.89 0.66
CA LYS A 27 4.72 20.16 1.26
C LYS A 27 5.28 21.12 0.22
N GLN A 28 6.03 20.62 -0.76
CA GLN A 28 6.50 21.46 -1.87
C GLN A 28 5.34 22.00 -2.70
N LEU A 29 4.35 21.15 -3.02
CA LEU A 29 3.12 21.57 -3.72
C LEU A 29 2.37 22.65 -2.92
N ALA A 30 2.31 22.51 -1.59
CA ALA A 30 1.70 23.49 -0.71
C ALA A 30 2.35 24.88 -0.79
N GLY A 31 3.66 24.98 -1.01
CA GLY A 31 4.34 26.26 -1.25
C GLY A 31 3.80 26.98 -2.49
N TYR A 32 3.55 26.25 -3.58
CA TYR A 32 2.90 26.80 -4.78
C TYR A 32 1.42 27.14 -4.55
N ILE A 33 0.71 26.33 -3.77
CA ILE A 33 -0.65 26.65 -3.34
C ILE A 33 -0.63 27.96 -2.58
N LYS A 34 0.20 28.14 -1.55
CA LYS A 34 0.25 29.37 -0.73
C LYS A 34 0.75 30.61 -1.50
N ASN A 35 1.37 30.42 -2.67
CA ASN A 35 2.10 31.41 -3.46
C ASN A 35 3.42 31.87 -2.80
N ASP A 36 4.00 31.03 -1.95
CA ASP A 36 5.28 31.29 -1.29
C ASP A 36 6.47 30.95 -2.21
N GLU A 37 6.22 30.16 -3.26
CA GLU A 37 7.21 29.65 -4.22
C GLU A 37 7.10 30.34 -5.59
N ASN A 38 8.22 30.39 -6.33
CA ASN A 38 8.23 30.90 -7.71
C ASN A 38 7.46 29.94 -8.64
N PRO A 39 6.34 30.36 -9.27
CA PRO A 39 5.53 29.50 -10.13
C PRO A 39 6.29 28.82 -11.28
N GLU A 40 7.32 29.46 -11.83
CA GLU A 40 8.08 28.89 -12.94
C GLU A 40 8.86 27.64 -12.50
N SER A 41 9.32 27.62 -11.25
CA SER A 41 10.04 26.45 -10.69
C SER A 41 9.16 25.21 -10.54
N PHE A 42 7.82 25.36 -10.55
CA PHE A 42 6.89 24.24 -10.49
C PHE A 42 7.10 23.27 -11.66
N TYR A 43 7.27 23.80 -12.86
CA TYR A 43 7.35 22.99 -14.09
C TYR A 43 8.66 22.20 -14.20
N GLU A 44 9.71 22.67 -13.52
CA GLU A 44 10.95 21.91 -13.36
C GLU A 44 10.80 20.81 -12.29
N LYS A 45 10.28 21.15 -11.10
CA LYS A 45 10.13 20.19 -9.99
C LYS A 45 9.16 19.04 -10.29
N PHE A 46 8.06 19.35 -10.98
CA PHE A 46 7.02 18.37 -11.34
C PHE A 46 7.11 17.96 -12.82
N ALA A 47 8.26 18.12 -13.47
CA ALA A 47 8.45 17.77 -14.87
C ALA A 47 7.96 16.35 -15.19
N GLY A 48 7.13 16.22 -16.24
CA GLY A 48 6.53 14.94 -16.64
C GLY A 48 5.44 14.40 -15.71
N ARG A 49 5.04 15.17 -14.69
CA ARG A 49 4.08 14.77 -13.65
C ARG A 49 2.89 15.72 -13.52
N PHE A 50 2.67 16.59 -14.50
CA PHE A 50 1.48 17.42 -14.62
C PHE A 50 0.88 17.28 -16.02
N SER A 51 -0.43 17.49 -16.15
CA SER A 51 -1.15 17.40 -17.42
C SER A 51 -0.77 18.52 -18.38
N GLU A 52 -0.90 18.29 -19.69
CA GLU A 52 -0.69 19.34 -20.68
C GLU A 52 -1.56 20.58 -20.40
N GLY A 53 -1.00 21.78 -20.55
CA GLY A 53 -1.71 23.03 -20.27
C GLY A 53 -1.99 23.31 -18.78
N PHE A 54 -1.39 22.57 -17.85
CA PHE A 54 -1.54 22.84 -16.43
C PHE A 54 -1.02 24.23 -16.07
N ASN A 55 -1.86 25.05 -15.44
CA ASN A 55 -1.52 26.39 -14.97
C ASN A 55 -1.49 26.37 -13.43
N VAL A 56 -0.30 26.43 -12.86
CA VAL A 56 -0.08 26.36 -11.40
C VAL A 56 -0.86 27.43 -10.62
N ARG A 57 -1.02 28.64 -11.16
CA ARG A 57 -1.74 29.74 -10.48
C ARG A 57 -3.26 29.59 -10.51
N LYS A 58 -3.79 28.93 -11.55
CA LYS A 58 -5.24 28.76 -11.76
C LYS A 58 -5.73 27.44 -11.20
N HIS A 59 -5.04 26.35 -11.50
CA HIS A 59 -5.53 25.00 -11.24
C HIS A 59 -5.29 24.53 -9.80
N LEU A 60 -4.39 25.17 -9.06
CA LEU A 60 -4.22 24.92 -7.61
C LEU A 60 -5.17 25.74 -6.72
N GLN A 61 -6.14 26.47 -7.31
CA GLN A 61 -7.12 27.24 -6.54
C GLN A 61 -8.28 26.39 -6.00
N ARG A 62 -8.50 25.22 -6.58
CA ARG A 62 -9.46 24.20 -6.16
C ARG A 62 -8.84 22.84 -6.46
N ILE A 63 -8.77 21.98 -5.47
CA ILE A 63 -8.08 20.69 -5.60
C ILE A 63 -8.96 19.55 -5.09
N GLY A 64 -8.74 18.37 -5.63
CA GLY A 64 -9.20 17.10 -5.06
C GLY A 64 -8.01 16.14 -5.05
N VAL A 65 -7.95 15.25 -4.06
CA VAL A 65 -6.81 14.33 -3.89
C VAL A 65 -7.25 12.91 -4.22
N VAL A 66 -6.94 12.44 -5.41
CA VAL A 66 -7.18 11.04 -5.76
C VAL A 66 -5.95 10.21 -5.45
N ASN A 67 -6.15 8.98 -5.00
CA ASN A 67 -5.07 8.07 -4.65
C ASN A 67 -4.92 6.97 -5.69
N GLN A 68 -3.77 6.31 -5.63
CA GLN A 68 -3.62 5.00 -6.27
C GLN A 68 -4.29 3.95 -5.37
N THR A 69 -5.07 3.02 -5.95
CA THR A 69 -5.89 2.06 -5.19
C THR A 69 -5.09 1.16 -4.26
N THR A 70 -3.78 0.99 -4.51
CA THR A 70 -2.87 0.15 -3.70
C THR A 70 -1.97 0.92 -2.73
N MET A 71 -2.14 2.24 -2.55
CA MET A 71 -1.37 2.98 -1.55
C MET A 71 -1.91 2.74 -0.13
N LEU A 72 -1.04 2.87 0.87
CA LEU A 72 -1.43 2.98 2.28
C LEU A 72 -2.56 4.00 2.43
N ALA A 73 -3.68 3.56 3.03
CA ALA A 73 -4.81 4.44 3.29
C ALA A 73 -4.40 5.58 4.23
N SER A 74 -3.56 5.29 5.24
CA SER A 74 -3.04 6.26 6.21
C SER A 74 -2.20 7.36 5.56
N ASP A 75 -1.30 7.00 4.65
CA ASP A 75 -0.36 7.95 4.04
C ASP A 75 -1.08 8.87 3.07
N THR A 76 -1.98 8.29 2.28
CA THR A 76 -2.90 9.03 1.43
C THR A 76 -3.74 10.01 2.25
N GLN A 77 -4.29 9.52 3.37
CA GLN A 77 -5.13 10.32 4.24
C GLN A 77 -4.36 11.48 4.86
N ALA A 78 -3.12 11.24 5.31
CA ALA A 78 -2.25 12.27 5.84
C ALA A 78 -1.98 13.37 4.80
N ILE A 79 -1.69 13.01 3.53
CA ILE A 79 -1.50 13.97 2.45
C ILE A 79 -2.78 14.76 2.17
N ALA A 80 -3.93 14.08 2.10
CA ALA A 80 -5.22 14.72 1.87
C ALA A 80 -5.57 15.72 3.00
N ASP A 81 -5.40 15.33 4.26
CA ASP A 81 -5.65 16.17 5.42
C ASP A 81 -4.70 17.37 5.47
N PHE A 82 -3.41 17.15 5.18
CA PHE A 82 -2.43 18.21 5.07
C PHE A 82 -2.80 19.24 4.00
N LEU A 83 -3.14 18.79 2.78
CA LEU A 83 -3.52 19.69 1.69
C LEU A 83 -4.86 20.40 1.97
N LYS A 84 -5.81 19.71 2.62
CA LYS A 84 -7.07 20.32 3.11
C LYS A 84 -6.79 21.44 4.11
N GLN A 85 -5.87 21.23 5.05
CA GLN A 85 -5.43 22.26 6.00
C GLN A 85 -4.78 23.44 5.26
N VAL A 86 -3.88 23.18 4.31
CA VAL A 86 -3.23 24.23 3.50
C VAL A 86 -4.26 25.10 2.77
N MET A 87 -5.28 24.50 2.15
CA MET A 87 -6.36 25.23 1.48
C MET A 87 -7.20 26.05 2.46
N THR A 88 -7.49 25.47 3.63
CA THR A 88 -8.24 26.13 4.71
C THR A 88 -7.50 27.35 5.23
N GLU A 89 -6.19 27.22 5.50
CA GLU A 89 -5.33 28.30 5.96
C GLU A 89 -5.20 29.41 4.92
N LYS A 90 -4.95 29.05 3.64
CA LYS A 90 -4.74 30.02 2.56
C LYS A 90 -5.98 30.88 2.30
N TYR A 91 -7.16 30.27 2.31
CA TYR A 91 -8.42 30.93 1.97
C TYR A 91 -9.27 31.30 3.21
N GLN A 92 -8.75 31.07 4.42
CA GLN A 92 -9.41 31.32 5.70
C GLN A 92 -10.83 30.72 5.75
N LEU A 93 -10.95 29.46 5.29
CA LEU A 93 -12.23 28.77 5.15
C LEU A 93 -12.73 28.30 6.52
N THR A 94 -14.05 28.29 6.72
CA THR A 94 -14.69 27.76 7.93
C THR A 94 -15.82 26.80 7.58
N GLY A 95 -15.94 25.70 8.35
CA GLY A 95 -17.02 24.73 8.23
C GLY A 95 -17.24 24.24 6.80
N GLU A 96 -18.43 24.48 6.27
CA GLU A 96 -18.89 24.03 4.94
C GLU A 96 -18.14 24.69 3.77
N GLN A 97 -17.43 25.80 3.98
CA GLN A 97 -16.70 26.50 2.90
C GLN A 97 -15.51 25.69 2.38
N VAL A 98 -15.04 24.70 3.14
CA VAL A 98 -13.90 23.85 2.74
C VAL A 98 -14.21 23.12 1.43
N SER A 99 -15.45 22.65 1.21
CA SER A 99 -15.83 21.94 -0.01
C SER A 99 -15.81 22.81 -1.27
N GLU A 100 -15.80 24.14 -1.16
CA GLU A 100 -15.68 25.04 -2.31
C GLU A 100 -14.28 25.02 -2.94
N ARG A 101 -13.28 24.55 -2.17
CA ARG A 101 -11.86 24.64 -2.49
C ARG A 101 -11.15 23.29 -2.41
N PHE A 102 -11.65 22.37 -1.60
CA PHE A 102 -11.11 21.02 -1.44
C PHE A 102 -12.24 19.99 -1.61
N ALA A 103 -12.14 19.15 -2.64
CA ALA A 103 -13.05 18.01 -2.80
C ALA A 103 -12.58 16.85 -1.91
N ASP A 104 -13.46 16.40 -1.01
CA ASP A 104 -13.21 15.22 -0.19
C ASP A 104 -13.48 13.96 -1.03
N THR A 105 -12.42 13.22 -1.31
CA THR A 105 -12.39 12.03 -2.18
C THR A 105 -12.18 10.75 -1.37
N ARG A 106 -12.35 10.80 -0.05
CA ARG A 106 -12.26 9.64 0.85
C ARG A 106 -13.08 8.44 0.36
N ASP A 107 -14.24 8.68 -0.24
CA ASP A 107 -15.12 7.64 -0.79
C ASP A 107 -14.59 6.94 -2.05
N THR A 108 -13.44 7.37 -2.59
CA THR A 108 -12.79 6.74 -3.74
C THR A 108 -11.64 5.81 -3.37
N LEU A 109 -11.26 5.74 -2.08
CA LEU A 109 -10.37 4.70 -1.59
C LEU A 109 -11.07 3.34 -1.71
N CYS A 110 -10.42 2.39 -2.40
CA CYS A 110 -10.95 1.03 -2.51
C CYS A 110 -10.96 0.36 -1.12
N TYR A 111 -12.16 0.05 -0.62
CA TYR A 111 -12.40 -0.63 0.66
C TYR A 111 -11.54 -1.89 0.84
N ALA A 112 -11.26 -2.63 -0.24
CA ALA A 112 -10.45 -3.84 -0.20
C ALA A 112 -9.00 -3.63 0.29
N THR A 113 -8.42 -2.45 0.06
CA THR A 113 -7.06 -2.13 0.54
C THR A 113 -7.06 -1.81 2.03
N ASN A 114 -8.10 -1.11 2.51
CA ASN A 114 -8.26 -0.80 3.93
C ASN A 114 -8.61 -2.04 4.75
N ASP A 115 -9.51 -2.89 4.25
CA ASP A 115 -9.92 -4.13 4.91
C ASP A 115 -8.74 -5.11 5.04
N ASN A 116 -7.94 -5.28 3.97
CA ASN A 116 -6.77 -6.14 4.02
C ASN A 116 -5.66 -5.59 4.93
N GLN A 117 -5.42 -4.28 4.92
CA GLN A 117 -4.42 -3.66 5.81
C GLN A 117 -4.87 -3.74 7.26
N SER A 118 -6.14 -3.46 7.55
CA SER A 118 -6.73 -3.53 8.90
C SER A 118 -6.75 -4.97 9.42
N ALA A 119 -7.07 -5.96 8.58
CA ALA A 119 -6.95 -7.38 8.92
C ALA A 119 -5.50 -7.76 9.25
N VAL A 120 -4.52 -7.29 8.47
CA VAL A 120 -3.09 -7.53 8.77
C VAL A 120 -2.64 -6.82 10.04
N TYR A 121 -3.08 -5.59 10.32
CA TYR A 121 -2.79 -4.92 11.58
C TYR A 121 -3.34 -5.70 12.78
N GLY A 122 -4.58 -6.20 12.70
CA GLY A 122 -5.16 -7.07 13.74
C GLY A 122 -4.42 -8.39 13.90
N LEU A 123 -3.98 -9.02 12.79
CA LEU A 123 -3.16 -10.23 12.84
C LEU A 123 -1.78 -9.96 13.46
N LEU A 124 -1.19 -8.79 13.23
CA LEU A 124 0.08 -8.37 13.83
C LEU A 124 -0.01 -8.01 15.32
N GLU A 125 -1.21 -7.98 15.91
CA GLU A 125 -1.41 -7.91 17.36
C GLU A 125 -1.35 -9.30 18.01
N GLN A 126 -1.54 -10.37 17.23
CA GLN A 126 -1.42 -11.74 17.72
C GLN A 126 0.05 -12.16 17.78
N GLU A 127 0.36 -13.06 18.71
CA GLU A 127 1.71 -13.63 18.78
C GLU A 127 1.94 -14.61 17.62
N ALA A 128 2.90 -14.30 16.75
CA ALA A 128 3.37 -15.17 15.68
C ALA A 128 4.90 -15.24 15.70
N ASP A 129 5.46 -16.32 15.16
CA ASP A 129 6.91 -16.53 15.07
C ASP A 129 7.48 -16.05 13.73
N LEU A 130 6.68 -16.10 12.67
CA LEU A 130 7.02 -15.67 11.32
C LEU A 130 5.75 -15.33 10.52
N ALA A 131 5.94 -14.62 9.41
CA ALA A 131 4.90 -14.30 8.44
C ALA A 131 5.20 -14.91 7.06
N ILE A 132 4.17 -15.43 6.40
CA ILE A 132 4.21 -15.82 4.98
C ILE A 132 3.18 -14.98 4.23
N VAL A 133 3.64 -14.20 3.26
CA VAL A 133 2.80 -13.34 2.43
C VAL A 133 2.74 -13.92 1.02
N VAL A 134 1.54 -14.21 0.54
CA VAL A 134 1.31 -14.87 -0.75
C VAL A 134 0.82 -13.87 -1.80
N GLY A 135 1.48 -13.83 -2.96
CA GLY A 135 1.01 -13.10 -4.13
C GLY A 135 2.11 -12.81 -5.15
N GLY A 136 1.74 -12.18 -6.26
CA GLY A 136 2.68 -11.91 -7.34
C GLY A 136 3.62 -10.73 -7.03
N TYR A 137 4.93 -10.89 -7.27
CA TYR A 137 5.99 -9.92 -6.93
C TYR A 137 5.86 -8.51 -7.56
N LYS A 138 4.95 -8.32 -8.51
CA LYS A 138 4.64 -7.01 -9.12
C LYS A 138 3.43 -6.32 -8.47
N SER A 139 2.77 -6.97 -7.51
CA SER A 139 1.63 -6.43 -6.77
C SER A 139 2.11 -5.50 -5.67
N SER A 140 1.90 -4.20 -5.85
CA SER A 140 2.16 -3.18 -4.83
C SER A 140 1.41 -3.46 -3.53
N ASN A 141 0.16 -3.93 -3.59
CA ASN A 141 -0.60 -4.30 -2.39
C ASN A 141 0.10 -5.44 -1.63
N THR A 142 0.56 -6.46 -2.33
CA THR A 142 1.23 -7.60 -1.69
C THR A 142 2.59 -7.18 -1.10
N SER A 143 3.37 -6.39 -1.84
CA SER A 143 4.61 -5.80 -1.31
C SER A 143 4.36 -4.97 -0.06
N HIS A 144 3.25 -4.25 -0.01
CA HIS A 144 2.91 -3.46 1.16
C HIS A 144 2.55 -4.34 2.38
N LEU A 145 1.83 -5.45 2.19
CA LEU A 145 1.60 -6.41 3.28
C LEU A 145 2.92 -7.02 3.81
N VAL A 146 3.90 -7.23 2.94
CA VAL A 146 5.25 -7.67 3.34
C VAL A 146 5.89 -6.63 4.25
N GLU A 147 5.92 -5.36 3.85
CA GLU A 147 6.47 -4.26 4.65
C GLU A 147 5.83 -4.19 6.05
N LEU A 148 4.51 -4.34 6.12
CA LEU A 148 3.78 -4.34 7.40
C LEU A 148 4.22 -5.50 8.31
N CYS A 149 4.38 -6.69 7.76
CA CYS A 149 4.79 -7.87 8.52
C CYS A 149 6.25 -7.77 9.00
N GLU A 150 7.15 -7.24 8.15
CA GLU A 150 8.58 -7.08 8.43
C GLU A 150 8.88 -6.16 9.62
N VAL A 151 7.94 -5.29 10.01
CA VAL A 151 8.07 -4.45 11.21
C VAL A 151 8.22 -5.29 12.48
N LYS A 152 7.61 -6.48 12.54
CA LYS A 152 7.56 -7.32 13.75
C LYS A 152 8.07 -8.74 13.56
N LEU A 153 7.95 -9.30 12.36
CA LEU A 153 8.12 -10.72 12.12
C LEU A 153 9.12 -10.98 10.98
N PRO A 154 9.94 -12.04 11.08
CA PRO A 154 10.59 -12.62 9.90
C PRO A 154 9.53 -12.93 8.85
N THR A 155 9.63 -12.31 7.67
CA THR A 155 8.60 -12.37 6.64
C THR A 155 9.14 -13.00 5.38
N TYR A 156 8.35 -13.90 4.78
CA TYR A 156 8.69 -14.60 3.54
C TYR A 156 7.63 -14.33 2.47
N TYR A 157 8.04 -13.62 1.41
CA TYR A 157 7.18 -13.27 0.28
C TYR A 157 7.27 -14.34 -0.82
N ILE A 158 6.17 -15.06 -1.08
CA ILE A 158 6.12 -16.14 -2.06
C ILE A 158 5.00 -15.94 -3.08
N ASP A 159 5.23 -16.41 -4.31
CA ASP A 159 4.23 -16.38 -5.39
C ASP A 159 3.41 -17.68 -5.51
N SER A 160 3.79 -18.74 -4.80
CA SER A 160 3.17 -20.07 -4.90
C SER A 160 3.66 -21.03 -3.82
N ALA A 161 2.94 -22.12 -3.57
CA ALA A 161 3.34 -23.17 -2.63
C ALA A 161 4.64 -23.89 -3.03
N ALA A 162 5.01 -23.89 -4.32
CA ALA A 162 6.25 -24.50 -4.81
C ALA A 162 7.52 -23.85 -4.23
N ARG A 163 7.39 -22.65 -3.68
CA ARG A 163 8.45 -21.90 -3.00
C ARG A 163 8.84 -22.48 -1.64
N ILE A 164 7.96 -23.25 -1.00
CA ILE A 164 8.28 -23.99 0.22
C ILE A 164 8.95 -25.30 -0.19
N LEU A 165 10.28 -25.35 -0.08
CA LEU A 165 11.07 -26.48 -0.56
C LEU A 165 11.06 -27.63 0.44
N SER A 166 11.18 -27.32 1.73
CA SER A 166 11.19 -28.28 2.83
C SER A 166 10.74 -27.62 4.15
N ALA A 167 10.75 -28.35 5.27
CA ALA A 167 10.59 -27.73 6.59
C ALA A 167 11.77 -26.82 6.96
N ASN A 168 12.92 -26.96 6.29
CA ASN A 168 14.12 -26.19 6.58
C ASN A 168 14.32 -25.05 5.57
N ASP A 169 13.86 -25.19 4.34
CA ASP A 169 14.25 -24.31 3.24
C ASP A 169 13.03 -23.68 2.56
N ILE A 170 13.08 -22.37 2.38
CA ILE A 170 12.07 -21.59 1.65
C ILE A 170 12.75 -20.69 0.62
N HIS A 171 12.19 -20.66 -0.58
CA HIS A 171 12.59 -19.78 -1.67
C HIS A 171 11.63 -18.60 -1.77
N HIS A 172 12.06 -17.39 -1.44
CA HIS A 172 11.18 -16.22 -1.34
C HIS A 172 11.79 -15.01 -2.04
N PHE A 173 11.00 -13.96 -2.22
CA PHE A 173 11.42 -12.74 -2.88
C PHE A 173 11.79 -11.65 -1.87
N ASP A 174 13.04 -11.17 -1.94
CA ASP A 174 13.49 -9.99 -1.22
C ASP A 174 13.08 -8.75 -2.02
N PHE A 175 11.97 -8.14 -1.62
CA PHE A 175 11.39 -6.99 -2.32
C PHE A 175 12.31 -5.76 -2.28
N HIS A 176 13.03 -5.53 -1.18
CA HIS A 176 13.93 -4.38 -1.02
C HIS A 176 15.11 -4.42 -1.99
N HIS A 177 15.63 -5.62 -2.28
CA HIS A 177 16.74 -5.82 -3.22
C HIS A 177 16.31 -6.34 -4.60
N GLN A 178 15.00 -6.55 -4.81
CA GLN A 178 14.41 -7.07 -6.05
C GLN A 178 15.05 -8.38 -6.55
N GLN A 179 15.29 -9.34 -5.64
CA GLN A 179 15.92 -10.62 -5.97
C GLN A 179 15.26 -11.80 -5.27
N GLU A 180 15.32 -12.98 -5.88
CA GLU A 180 14.90 -14.22 -5.21
C GLU A 180 16.02 -14.73 -4.29
N LYS A 181 15.65 -15.25 -3.12
CA LYS A 181 16.55 -15.72 -2.07
C LYS A 181 16.06 -17.02 -1.46
N ILE A 182 16.99 -17.94 -1.19
CA ILE A 182 16.71 -19.11 -0.36
C ILE A 182 17.11 -18.81 1.08
N THR A 183 16.19 -19.02 2.01
CA THR A 183 16.46 -18.98 3.45
C THR A 183 16.41 -20.39 4.01
N HIS A 184 17.47 -20.76 4.71
CA HIS A 184 17.58 -22.00 5.47
C HIS A 184 17.16 -21.77 6.92
N GLN A 185 16.68 -22.83 7.59
CA GLN A 185 16.17 -22.80 8.96
C GLN A 185 15.10 -21.71 9.17
N TYR A 186 14.22 -21.53 8.19
CA TYR A 186 13.19 -20.49 8.25
C TYR A 186 12.08 -20.81 9.28
N LEU A 187 11.80 -22.10 9.51
CA LEU A 187 10.91 -22.52 10.59
C LEU A 187 11.67 -22.58 11.93
N PRO A 188 11.12 -21.98 12.99
CA PRO A 188 11.65 -22.13 14.34
C PRO A 188 11.67 -23.59 14.82
N ALA A 189 12.58 -23.89 15.73
CA ALA A 189 12.74 -25.22 16.30
C ALA A 189 11.70 -25.55 17.40
N HIS A 190 11.09 -24.55 18.05
CA HIS A 190 10.08 -24.76 19.09
C HIS A 190 8.74 -25.20 18.53
N ARG A 191 7.89 -25.78 19.39
CA ARG A 191 6.52 -26.19 19.05
C ARG A 191 5.56 -25.80 20.19
N PRO A 192 4.32 -25.36 19.87
CA PRO A 192 3.79 -25.11 18.53
C PRO A 192 4.46 -23.90 17.85
N VAL A 193 4.49 -23.90 16.51
CA VAL A 193 4.91 -22.72 15.71
C VAL A 193 3.64 -22.00 15.28
N ARG A 194 3.63 -20.68 15.44
CA ARG A 194 2.54 -19.81 14.98
C ARG A 194 3.00 -19.06 13.73
N ILE A 195 2.35 -19.34 12.61
CA ILE A 195 2.65 -18.70 11.33
C ILE A 195 1.53 -17.73 11.02
N LEU A 196 1.86 -16.45 10.93
CA LEU A 196 0.95 -15.46 10.35
C LEU A 196 0.94 -15.67 8.84
N MET A 197 -0.25 -15.82 8.26
CA MET A 197 -0.38 -15.97 6.81
C MET A 197 -1.38 -14.97 6.28
N THR A 198 -1.01 -14.29 5.20
CA THR A 198 -1.86 -13.33 4.51
C THR A 198 -1.57 -13.35 3.01
N SER A 199 -2.43 -12.75 2.21
CA SER A 199 -2.29 -12.72 0.77
C SER A 199 -2.70 -11.37 0.20
N GLY A 200 -2.15 -11.03 -0.96
CA GLY A 200 -2.60 -9.83 -1.68
C GLY A 200 -4.03 -9.98 -2.20
N ALA A 201 -4.73 -8.85 -2.39
CA ALA A 201 -6.12 -8.83 -2.89
C ALA A 201 -6.35 -9.57 -4.22
N SER A 202 -5.30 -9.75 -5.03
CA SER A 202 -5.33 -10.45 -6.31
C SER A 202 -4.92 -11.93 -6.24
N CYS A 203 -4.59 -12.43 -5.05
CA CYS A 203 -4.22 -13.83 -4.82
C CYS A 203 -5.49 -14.68 -4.64
N PRO A 204 -5.72 -15.72 -5.48
CA PRO A 204 -6.86 -16.60 -5.31
C PRO A 204 -6.78 -17.42 -4.01
N ASP A 205 -7.90 -17.63 -3.33
CA ASP A 205 -7.96 -18.43 -2.09
C ASP A 205 -7.33 -19.82 -2.24
N ALA A 206 -7.52 -20.46 -3.39
CA ALA A 206 -6.93 -21.78 -3.69
C ALA A 206 -5.39 -21.78 -3.61
N MET A 207 -4.74 -20.66 -3.95
CA MET A 207 -3.28 -20.54 -3.85
C MET A 207 -2.82 -20.45 -2.39
N VAL A 208 -3.62 -19.80 -1.54
CA VAL A 208 -3.38 -19.74 -0.09
C VAL A 208 -3.58 -21.12 0.53
N ASP A 209 -4.63 -21.84 0.14
CA ASP A 209 -4.87 -23.22 0.57
C ASP A 209 -3.73 -24.16 0.17
N GLU A 210 -3.21 -24.05 -1.05
CA GLU A 210 -2.05 -24.83 -1.50
C GLU A 210 -0.81 -24.58 -0.62
N VAL A 211 -0.59 -23.33 -0.20
CA VAL A 211 0.51 -22.97 0.71
C VAL A 211 0.30 -23.61 2.09
N ILE A 212 -0.91 -23.56 2.65
CA ILE A 212 -1.24 -24.23 3.92
C ILE A 212 -0.96 -25.73 3.81
N GLN A 213 -1.52 -26.38 2.78
CA GLN A 213 -1.36 -27.82 2.59
C GLN A 213 0.11 -28.21 2.43
N LYS A 214 0.89 -27.38 1.73
CA LYS A 214 2.33 -27.58 1.60
C LYS A 214 3.04 -27.46 2.94
N LEU A 215 2.71 -26.47 3.77
CA LEU A 215 3.28 -26.30 5.11
C LEU A 215 2.97 -27.50 6.01
N VAL A 216 1.70 -27.93 6.06
CA VAL A 216 1.28 -29.12 6.83
C VAL A 216 2.05 -30.36 6.38
N SER A 217 2.16 -30.56 5.06
CA SER A 217 2.89 -31.67 4.45
C SER A 217 4.38 -31.68 4.81
N VAL A 218 5.07 -30.53 4.76
CA VAL A 218 6.51 -30.48 5.05
C VAL A 218 6.82 -30.52 6.54
N ILE A 219 5.93 -30.01 7.41
CA ILE A 219 6.09 -30.05 8.87
C ILE A 219 5.77 -31.46 9.42
N GLY A 220 4.98 -32.25 8.68
CA GLY A 220 4.64 -33.63 9.07
C GLY A 220 3.57 -33.70 10.15
N ILE A 221 2.66 -32.72 10.20
CA ILE A 221 1.49 -32.74 11.09
C ILE A 221 0.42 -33.60 10.39
N GLU A 222 0.04 -34.74 10.98
CA GLU A 222 -1.20 -35.42 10.60
C GLU A 222 -2.34 -34.43 10.81
N ALA A 223 -3.16 -34.20 9.77
CA ALA A 223 -4.04 -33.05 9.62
C ALA A 223 -5.05 -32.83 10.78
N GLU A 224 -4.60 -32.21 11.85
CA GLU A 224 -5.38 -31.38 12.77
C GLU A 224 -4.77 -29.96 12.74
N ALA A 225 -4.71 -29.37 11.54
CA ALA A 225 -4.51 -27.94 11.43
C ALA A 225 -5.87 -27.29 11.70
N GLU A 226 -6.14 -26.87 12.93
CA GLU A 226 -7.21 -25.91 13.20
C GLU A 226 -6.77 -24.56 12.62
N ALA A 227 -7.22 -24.28 11.40
CA ALA A 227 -7.21 -22.93 10.87
C ALA A 227 -8.30 -22.14 11.59
N GLU A 228 -7.97 -21.51 12.71
CA GLU A 228 -8.80 -20.41 13.22
C GLU A 228 -8.63 -19.22 12.25
N VAL A 229 -9.48 -19.19 11.22
CA VAL A 229 -9.65 -18.01 10.39
C VAL A 229 -10.48 -17.02 11.20
N SER A 230 -9.80 -16.17 11.98
CA SER A 230 -10.49 -15.06 12.66
C SER A 230 -10.76 -13.96 11.64
N PHE A 231 -12.03 -13.75 11.30
CA PHE A 231 -12.44 -12.53 10.62
C PHE A 231 -12.66 -11.45 11.70
N PRO A 232 -12.03 -10.27 11.59
CA PRO A 232 -12.33 -9.18 12.50
C PRO A 232 -13.81 -8.79 12.36
N ALA A 233 -14.46 -8.58 13.51
CA ALA A 233 -15.86 -8.18 13.63
C ALA A 233 -16.09 -6.72 13.22
#